data_AF-T0JBS2-F1
#
_entry.id   AF-T0JBS2-F1
#
_cell.length_a   1.000
_cell.length_b   1.000
_cell.length_c   1.000
_cell.angle_alpha   90.00
_cell.angle_beta   90.00
_cell.angle_gamma   90.00
#
_symmetry.space_group_name_H-M   'P 1'
#
loop_
_entity.id
_entity.type
_entity.pdbx_description
1 polymer ?
#
loop_
_entity_poly.entity_id
_entity_poly.type
_entity_poly.pdbx_seq_one_letter_code
_entity_poly.pdbx_strand_id
1 'polypeptide(L)'
;MIYKATQVEVARERQYCKKVEESFLEELNRKKPRTLDEVSRIWYHGSDGRREHYHNSRYHCLNLHSVFQKGTIEFRLFNSTTHAGKIKAYIQLCLAISAQALNQRCASRQKTRSTNEKYTFRTWLLRLGLIGDEFKTARLHLLEHLDGCIAWKDPAQALQQKERLRQKKEKELAEAAQSALPQQEQTTENEHEQAGEQDICPGLSMSM
;
A
#
# COMPACT_ATOMS: atom_id res chain seq x y z
N MET A 1 -0.53 -6.02 -10.70
CA MET A 1 -1.29 -5.67 -9.47
C MET A 1 -2.41 -6.65 -9.12
N ILE A 2 -3.64 -6.60 -9.65
CA ILE A 2 -4.78 -7.41 -9.14
C ILE A 2 -4.47 -8.92 -9.01
N TYR A 3 -3.95 -9.54 -10.07
CA TYR A 3 -3.60 -10.97 -10.08
C TYR A 3 -2.55 -11.33 -9.03
N LYS A 4 -1.58 -10.43 -8.80
CA LYS A 4 -0.53 -10.60 -7.80
C LYS A 4 -1.10 -10.45 -6.39
N ALA A 5 -1.99 -9.47 -6.18
CA ALA A 5 -2.67 -9.24 -4.90
C ALA A 5 -3.52 -10.44 -4.46
N THR A 6 -4.23 -11.09 -5.39
CA THR A 6 -5.05 -12.27 -5.11
C THR A 6 -4.30 -13.60 -5.28
N GLN A 7 -2.98 -13.54 -5.54
CA GLN A 7 -2.10 -14.69 -5.73
C GLN A 7 -2.64 -15.73 -6.72
N VAL A 8 -3.21 -15.30 -7.85
CA VAL A 8 -3.80 -16.24 -8.83
C VAL A 8 -2.73 -17.24 -9.27
N GLU A 9 -3.03 -18.53 -9.15
CA GLU A 9 -2.14 -19.58 -9.61
C GLU A 9 -1.90 -19.48 -11.12
N VAL A 10 -0.64 -19.62 -11.56
CA VAL A 10 -0.26 -19.46 -12.97
C VAL A 10 -1.02 -20.44 -13.89
N ALA A 11 -1.23 -21.68 -13.45
CA ALA A 11 -2.02 -22.67 -14.19
C ALA A 11 -3.47 -22.19 -14.38
N ARG A 12 -4.09 -21.63 -13.34
CA ARG A 12 -5.45 -21.09 -13.39
C ARG A 12 -5.54 -19.84 -14.26
N GLU A 13 -4.55 -18.94 -14.18
CA GLU A 13 -4.48 -17.75 -15.04
C GLU A 13 -4.49 -18.16 -16.53
N ARG A 14 -3.77 -19.22 -16.91
CA ARG A 14 -3.69 -19.66 -18.31
C ARG A 14 -4.97 -20.32 -18.82
N GLN A 15 -5.70 -21.04 -17.96
CA GLN A 15 -6.80 -21.90 -18.38
C GLN A 15 -8.18 -21.36 -18.04
N TYR A 16 -8.38 -20.88 -16.80
CA TYR A 16 -9.71 -20.65 -16.23
C TYR A 16 -9.99 -19.20 -15.83
N CYS A 17 -8.94 -18.39 -15.68
CA CYS A 17 -8.98 -17.01 -15.20
C CYS A 17 -8.03 -16.13 -16.02
N LYS A 18 -8.13 -16.20 -17.36
CA LYS A 18 -7.32 -15.37 -18.26
C LYS A 18 -7.57 -13.89 -18.00
N LYS A 19 -6.57 -13.06 -18.26
CA LYS A 19 -6.77 -11.61 -18.27
C LYS A 19 -7.83 -11.25 -19.31
N VAL A 20 -8.46 -10.09 -19.14
CA VAL A 20 -9.40 -9.58 -20.15
C VAL A 20 -8.64 -9.39 -21.47
N GLU A 21 -9.22 -9.91 -22.56
CA GLU A 21 -8.63 -9.82 -23.89
C GLU A 21 -8.42 -8.35 -24.31
N GLU A 22 -7.24 -8.05 -24.85
CA GLU A 22 -6.93 -6.69 -25.28
C GLU A 22 -7.78 -6.29 -26.49
N SER A 23 -8.00 -7.23 -27.41
CA SER A 23 -8.87 -7.05 -28.58
C SER A 23 -10.30 -6.68 -28.20
N PHE A 24 -10.85 -7.29 -27.13
CA PHE A 24 -12.17 -6.94 -26.61
C PHE A 24 -12.22 -5.47 -26.17
N LEU A 25 -11.21 -5.01 -25.42
CA LEU A 25 -11.15 -3.61 -24.96
C LEU A 25 -10.97 -2.64 -26.12
N GLU A 26 -10.16 -2.99 -27.12
CA GLU A 26 -9.95 -2.18 -28.32
C GLU A 26 -11.25 -2.04 -29.13
N GLU A 27 -11.95 -3.16 -29.36
CA GLU A 27 -13.24 -3.17 -30.04
C GLU A 27 -14.30 -2.36 -29.29
N LEU A 28 -14.36 -2.51 -27.97
CA LEU A 28 -15.29 -1.79 -27.10
C LEU A 28 -15.07 -0.27 -27.20
N ASN A 29 -13.80 0.15 -27.13
CA ASN A 29 -13.42 1.56 -27.24
C ASN A 29 -13.64 2.14 -28.65
N ARG A 30 -13.47 1.32 -29.70
CA ARG A 30 -13.70 1.72 -31.09
C ARG A 30 -15.19 1.85 -31.42
N LYS A 31 -16.00 0.84 -31.08
CA LYS A 31 -17.43 0.76 -31.42
C LYS A 31 -18.31 1.59 -30.48
N LYS A 32 -17.90 1.79 -29.21
CA LYS A 32 -18.65 2.52 -28.18
C LYS A 32 -20.12 2.10 -28.10
N PRO A 33 -20.38 0.81 -27.77
CA PRO A 33 -21.72 0.26 -27.83
C PRO A 33 -22.67 0.99 -26.87
N ARG A 34 -23.94 1.11 -27.28
CA ARG A 34 -25.01 1.75 -26.51
C ARG A 34 -25.95 0.74 -25.84
N THR A 35 -25.92 -0.50 -26.31
CA THR A 35 -26.79 -1.57 -25.82
C THR A 35 -25.99 -2.75 -25.29
N LEU A 36 -26.57 -3.51 -24.35
CA LEU A 36 -25.98 -4.76 -23.87
C LEU A 36 -25.83 -5.79 -25.00
N ASP A 37 -26.71 -5.75 -26.01
CA ASP A 37 -26.64 -6.64 -27.16
C ASP A 37 -25.34 -6.42 -27.96
N GLU A 38 -25.01 -5.16 -28.24
CA GLU A 38 -23.77 -4.79 -28.92
C GLU A 38 -22.53 -5.17 -28.10
N VAL A 39 -22.54 -4.95 -26.77
CA VAL A 39 -21.45 -5.38 -25.88
C VAL A 39 -21.24 -6.89 -25.98
N SER A 40 -22.32 -7.66 -25.97
CA SER A 40 -22.26 -9.11 -26.10
C SER A 40 -21.74 -9.56 -27.46
N ARG A 41 -22.14 -8.92 -28.57
CA ARG A 41 -21.57 -9.23 -29.89
C ARG A 41 -20.06 -9.01 -29.90
N ILE A 42 -19.56 -7.96 -29.24
CA ILE A 42 -18.12 -7.72 -29.11
C ILE A 42 -17.47 -8.82 -28.24
N TRP A 43 -18.10 -9.20 -27.13
CA TRP A 43 -17.60 -10.26 -26.23
C TRP A 43 -17.47 -11.63 -26.91
N TYR A 44 -18.36 -11.95 -27.84
CA TYR A 44 -18.35 -13.22 -28.58
C TYR A 44 -17.74 -13.10 -29.99
N HIS A 45 -17.09 -11.99 -30.33
CA HIS A 45 -16.52 -11.76 -31.67
C HIS A 45 -17.54 -11.88 -32.83
N GLY A 46 -18.80 -11.54 -32.57
CA GLY A 46 -19.87 -11.43 -33.57
C GLY A 46 -20.84 -12.60 -33.63
N SER A 47 -20.49 -13.77 -33.10
CA SER A 47 -21.42 -14.91 -32.99
C SER A 47 -22.24 -14.85 -31.70
N ASP A 48 -23.51 -15.29 -31.69
CA ASP A 48 -24.30 -15.35 -30.46
C ASP A 48 -23.95 -16.61 -29.64
N GLY A 49 -22.99 -16.47 -28.73
CA GLY A 49 -22.58 -17.54 -27.80
C GLY A 49 -23.37 -17.58 -26.49
N ARG A 50 -24.47 -16.82 -26.31
CA ARG A 50 -25.15 -16.67 -25.01
C ARG A 50 -25.80 -17.95 -24.48
N ARG A 51 -26.23 -18.83 -25.38
CA ARG A 51 -26.90 -20.09 -25.04
C ARG A 51 -25.95 -21.26 -24.88
N GLU A 52 -24.67 -21.07 -25.21
CA GLU A 52 -23.68 -22.13 -25.10
C GLU A 52 -23.20 -22.32 -23.66
N HIS A 53 -23.46 -23.51 -23.11
CA HIS A 53 -23.03 -23.86 -21.75
C HIS A 53 -21.51 -23.78 -21.58
N TYR A 54 -20.72 -24.20 -22.59
CA TYR A 54 -19.26 -24.26 -22.54
C TYR A 54 -18.58 -23.32 -23.55
N HIS A 55 -19.00 -22.06 -23.59
CA HIS A 55 -18.32 -21.07 -24.45
C HIS A 55 -16.92 -20.68 -23.91
N ASN A 56 -15.92 -20.59 -24.78
CA ASN A 56 -14.53 -20.27 -24.40
C ASN A 56 -14.36 -18.89 -23.73
N SER A 57 -15.23 -17.93 -24.06
CA SER A 57 -15.23 -16.59 -23.44
C SER A 57 -15.57 -16.58 -21.95
N ARG A 58 -15.92 -17.73 -21.34
CA ARG A 58 -16.19 -17.82 -19.90
C ARG A 58 -14.92 -17.77 -19.04
N TYR A 59 -13.77 -18.06 -19.61
CA TYR A 59 -12.54 -18.33 -18.85
C TYR A 59 -11.64 -17.12 -18.65
N HIS A 60 -12.24 -15.98 -18.27
CA HIS A 60 -11.53 -14.75 -17.92
C HIS A 60 -11.78 -14.37 -16.45
N CYS A 61 -10.91 -13.55 -15.86
CA CYS A 61 -11.08 -13.10 -14.47
C CYS A 61 -12.43 -12.43 -14.21
N LEU A 62 -12.92 -11.70 -15.20
CA LEU A 62 -14.25 -11.13 -15.24
C LEU A 62 -15.02 -11.81 -16.36
N ASN A 63 -15.91 -12.73 -15.99
CA ASN A 63 -16.73 -13.44 -16.95
C ASN A 63 -18.04 -12.66 -17.19
N LEU A 64 -18.16 -12.08 -18.39
CA LEU A 64 -19.37 -11.36 -18.83
C LEU A 64 -20.42 -12.27 -19.47
N HIS A 65 -20.12 -13.54 -19.76
CA HIS A 65 -21.14 -14.48 -20.28
C HIS A 65 -22.33 -14.59 -19.30
N SER A 66 -22.06 -14.63 -17.99
CA SER A 66 -23.09 -14.67 -16.95
C SER A 66 -23.99 -13.41 -16.95
N VAL A 67 -23.47 -12.27 -17.43
CA VAL A 67 -24.25 -11.03 -17.53
C VAL A 67 -25.33 -11.18 -18.59
N PHE A 68 -24.98 -11.72 -19.76
CA PHE A 68 -25.90 -11.87 -20.88
C PHE A 68 -26.90 -13.01 -20.71
N GLN A 69 -26.55 -14.04 -19.92
CA GLN A 69 -27.41 -15.18 -19.67
C GLN A 69 -28.31 -15.00 -18.44
N LYS A 70 -27.76 -14.46 -17.34
CA LYS A 70 -28.40 -14.46 -16.02
C LYS A 70 -28.51 -13.07 -15.39
N GLY A 71 -27.94 -12.03 -16.01
CA GLY A 71 -27.90 -10.69 -15.42
C GLY A 71 -26.91 -10.55 -14.25
N THR A 72 -25.96 -11.48 -14.10
CA THR A 72 -24.99 -11.46 -12.99
C THR A 72 -23.55 -11.40 -13.48
N ILE A 73 -22.67 -10.80 -12.68
CA ILE A 73 -21.23 -10.74 -12.96
C ILE A 73 -20.54 -11.85 -12.19
N GLU A 74 -19.64 -12.57 -12.85
CA GLU A 74 -18.87 -13.65 -12.22
C GLU A 74 -17.37 -13.30 -12.18
N PHE A 75 -16.83 -13.24 -10.95
CA PHE A 75 -15.40 -13.04 -10.70
C PHE A 75 -14.72 -14.39 -10.52
N ARG A 76 -13.77 -14.72 -11.40
CA ARG A 76 -13.03 -16.00 -11.39
C ARG A 76 -11.63 -15.90 -10.75
N LEU A 77 -11.35 -14.76 -10.14
CA LEU A 77 -10.03 -14.33 -9.72
C LEU A 77 -9.49 -15.07 -8.49
N PHE A 78 -10.35 -15.58 -7.61
CA PHE A 78 -9.92 -16.05 -6.28
C PHE A 78 -9.53 -17.52 -6.27
N ASN A 79 -8.48 -17.86 -5.51
CA ASN A 79 -8.17 -19.24 -5.17
C ASN A 79 -9.08 -19.72 -4.04
N SER A 80 -9.39 -21.01 -4.02
CA SER A 80 -10.12 -21.64 -2.92
C SER A 80 -9.34 -21.45 -1.62
N THR A 81 -10.02 -20.99 -0.58
CA THR A 81 -9.43 -20.78 0.74
C THR A 81 -10.52 -20.88 1.81
N THR A 82 -10.15 -21.37 2.99
CA THR A 82 -11.00 -21.39 4.19
C THR A 82 -10.70 -20.22 5.14
N HIS A 83 -9.72 -19.38 4.81
CA HIS A 83 -9.31 -18.27 5.66
C HIS A 83 -10.36 -17.14 5.62
N ALA A 84 -11.12 -16.97 6.71
CA ALA A 84 -12.22 -16.00 6.80
C ALA A 84 -11.83 -14.58 6.39
N GLY A 85 -10.67 -14.09 6.83
CA GLY A 85 -10.17 -12.75 6.45
C GLY A 85 -9.95 -12.55 4.95
N LYS A 86 -9.43 -13.57 4.24
CA LYS A 86 -9.24 -13.54 2.78
C LYS A 86 -10.57 -13.58 2.05
N ILE A 87 -11.48 -14.47 2.48
CA ILE A 87 -12.84 -14.56 1.91
C ILE A 87 -13.57 -13.22 2.05
N LYS A 88 -13.56 -12.61 3.24
CA LYS A 88 -14.15 -11.29 3.48
C LYS A 88 -13.52 -10.23 2.56
N ALA A 89 -12.19 -10.21 2.45
CA ALA A 89 -11.48 -9.27 1.59
C ALA A 89 -11.88 -9.42 0.11
N TYR A 90 -12.05 -10.65 -0.37
CA TYR A 90 -12.45 -10.95 -1.74
C TYR A 90 -13.88 -10.47 -2.03
N ILE A 91 -14.82 -10.76 -1.13
CA ILE A 91 -16.20 -10.29 -1.24
C ILE A 91 -16.25 -8.76 -1.24
N GLN A 92 -15.58 -8.11 -0.29
CA GLN A 92 -15.52 -6.64 -0.22
C GLN A 92 -14.91 -6.02 -1.48
N LEU A 93 -13.85 -6.62 -2.04
CA LEU A 93 -13.24 -6.17 -3.29
C LEU A 93 -14.24 -6.25 -4.46
N CYS A 94 -14.94 -7.38 -4.62
CA CYS A 94 -15.94 -7.53 -5.68
C CYS A 94 -17.06 -6.50 -5.55
N LEU A 95 -17.61 -6.34 -4.35
CA LEU A 95 -18.68 -5.38 -4.09
C LEU A 95 -18.23 -3.95 -4.38
N ALA A 96 -17.02 -3.57 -3.96
CA ALA A 96 -16.50 -2.23 -4.21
C ALA A 96 -16.25 -1.96 -5.69
N ILE A 97 -15.70 -2.92 -6.44
CA ILE A 97 -15.51 -2.79 -7.90
C ILE A 97 -16.86 -2.66 -8.61
N SER A 98 -17.83 -3.50 -8.25
CA SER A 98 -19.19 -3.43 -8.81
C SER A 98 -19.88 -2.11 -8.48
N ALA A 99 -19.76 -1.62 -7.24
CA ALA A 99 -20.30 -0.32 -6.85
C ALA A 99 -19.63 0.82 -7.61
N GLN A 100 -18.30 0.79 -7.78
CA GLN A 100 -17.60 1.79 -8.59
C GLN A 100 -18.08 1.75 -10.05
N ALA A 101 -18.22 0.56 -10.64
CA ALA A 101 -18.68 0.42 -12.03
C ALA A 101 -20.09 0.99 -12.26
N LEU A 102 -21.00 0.84 -11.29
CA LEU A 102 -22.37 1.39 -11.38
C LEU A 102 -22.40 2.92 -11.26
N ASN A 103 -21.54 3.48 -10.42
CA ASN A 103 -21.57 4.92 -10.12
C ASN A 103 -20.67 5.76 -11.03
N GLN A 104 -19.70 5.14 -11.70
CA GLN A 104 -18.68 5.85 -12.46
C GLN A 104 -19.17 6.22 -13.87
N ARG A 105 -19.04 7.50 -14.23
CA ARG A 105 -19.50 8.04 -15.53
C ARG A 105 -18.59 7.68 -16.71
N CYS A 106 -17.30 7.51 -16.48
CA CYS A 106 -16.32 7.22 -17.53
C CYS A 106 -15.13 6.43 -16.96
N ALA A 107 -14.49 5.60 -17.78
CA ALA A 107 -13.28 4.87 -17.41
C ALA A 107 -12.12 5.25 -18.33
N SER A 108 -10.91 5.35 -17.78
CA SER A 108 -9.71 5.56 -18.60
C SER A 108 -9.28 4.23 -19.24
N ARG A 109 -8.94 4.28 -20.53
CA ARG A 109 -8.34 3.14 -21.25
C ARG A 109 -6.86 2.91 -20.92
N GLN A 110 -6.21 3.88 -20.28
CA GLN A 110 -4.76 3.81 -20.04
C GLN A 110 -4.44 2.77 -18.97
N LYS A 111 -3.59 1.80 -19.34
CA LYS A 111 -3.06 0.80 -18.41
C LYS A 111 -2.22 1.53 -17.34
N THR A 112 -2.55 1.28 -16.07
CA THR A 112 -1.81 1.87 -14.94
C THR A 112 -0.41 1.26 -14.88
N ARG A 113 0.62 2.10 -14.98
CA ARG A 113 2.03 1.73 -14.75
C ARG A 113 2.46 2.31 -13.41
N SER A 114 3.22 1.53 -12.64
CA SER A 114 3.70 1.98 -11.33
C SER A 114 5.07 1.42 -11.00
N THR A 115 5.89 2.25 -10.37
CA THR A 115 7.18 1.91 -9.75
C THR A 115 7.01 1.35 -8.34
N ASN A 116 5.85 1.57 -7.69
CA ASN A 116 5.50 1.01 -6.39
C ASN A 116 4.06 0.48 -6.42
N GLU A 117 3.95 -0.84 -6.62
CA GLU A 117 2.67 -1.53 -6.73
C GLU A 117 1.85 -1.42 -5.45
N LYS A 118 2.47 -1.63 -4.28
CA LYS A 118 1.76 -1.60 -2.98
C LYS A 118 1.15 -0.23 -2.69
N TYR A 119 1.90 0.86 -2.89
CA TYR A 119 1.37 2.23 -2.75
C TYR A 119 0.20 2.49 -3.71
N THR A 120 0.38 2.12 -4.98
CA THR A 120 -0.58 2.41 -6.04
C THR A 120 -1.88 1.65 -5.84
N PHE A 121 -1.76 0.37 -5.50
CA PHE A 121 -2.91 -0.48 -5.23
C PHE A 121 -3.64 0.00 -3.98
N ARG A 122 -2.94 0.38 -2.90
CA ARG A 122 -3.58 0.97 -1.71
C ARG A 122 -4.39 2.22 -2.09
N THR A 123 -3.80 3.14 -2.83
CA THR A 123 -4.48 4.37 -3.25
C THR A 123 -5.72 4.05 -4.10
N TRP A 124 -5.66 3.01 -4.92
CA TRP A 124 -6.82 2.51 -5.66
C TRP A 124 -7.90 1.91 -4.74
N LEU A 125 -7.53 1.09 -3.75
CA LEU A 125 -8.47 0.55 -2.76
C LEU A 125 -9.17 1.68 -1.96
N LEU A 126 -8.45 2.74 -1.62
CA LEU A 126 -9.04 3.90 -0.94
C LEU A 126 -10.05 4.63 -1.85
N ARG A 127 -9.73 4.80 -3.13
CA ARG A 127 -10.69 5.39 -4.11
C ARG A 127 -11.91 4.51 -4.36
N LEU A 128 -11.77 3.19 -4.22
CA LEU A 128 -12.87 2.23 -4.24
C LEU A 128 -13.79 2.34 -3.00
N GLY A 129 -13.39 3.10 -1.97
CA GLY A 129 -14.16 3.27 -0.75
C GLY A 129 -13.79 2.30 0.39
N LEU A 130 -12.72 1.52 0.27
CA LEU A 130 -12.24 0.65 1.36
C LEU A 130 -11.47 1.48 2.41
N ILE A 131 -12.15 2.41 3.06
CA ILE A 131 -11.63 3.37 4.06
C ILE A 131 -12.23 3.04 5.42
N GLY A 132 -11.45 3.15 6.51
CA GLY A 132 -11.92 2.82 7.86
C GLY A 132 -11.40 1.48 8.38
N ASP A 133 -11.75 1.17 9.62
CA ASP A 133 -11.27 -0.02 10.34
C ASP A 133 -11.94 -1.31 9.87
N GLU A 134 -13.19 -1.23 9.40
CA GLU A 134 -13.96 -2.33 8.86
C GLU A 134 -13.34 -2.97 7.60
N PHE A 135 -12.52 -2.19 6.88
CA PHE A 135 -11.75 -2.65 5.71
C PHE A 135 -10.25 -2.84 5.99
N LYS A 136 -9.80 -2.67 7.24
CA LYS A 136 -8.38 -2.84 7.60
C LYS A 136 -7.86 -4.23 7.24
N THR A 137 -8.63 -5.26 7.55
CA THR A 137 -8.31 -6.66 7.20
C THR A 137 -8.28 -6.88 5.68
N ALA A 138 -9.19 -6.26 4.92
CA ALA A 138 -9.19 -6.36 3.47
C ALA A 138 -7.95 -5.71 2.85
N ARG A 139 -7.62 -4.48 3.28
CA ARG A 139 -6.40 -3.81 2.83
C ARG A 139 -5.16 -4.60 3.19
N LEU A 140 -5.10 -5.22 4.37
CA LEU A 140 -3.98 -6.07 4.78
C LEU A 140 -3.77 -7.21 3.77
N HIS A 141 -4.77 -8.07 3.57
CA HIS A 141 -4.65 -9.23 2.68
C HIS A 141 -4.42 -8.84 1.21
N LEU A 142 -5.06 -7.78 0.72
CA LEU A 142 -4.93 -7.34 -0.67
C LEU A 142 -3.60 -6.65 -0.97
N LEU A 143 -2.88 -6.15 0.04
CA LEU A 143 -1.59 -5.48 -0.13
C LEU A 143 -0.40 -6.39 0.22
N GLU A 144 -0.63 -7.47 0.96
CA GLU A 144 0.40 -8.36 1.51
C GLU A 144 1.47 -8.77 0.48
N HIS A 145 1.03 -9.17 -0.71
CA HIS A 145 1.89 -9.74 -1.75
C HIS A 145 2.36 -8.75 -2.82
N LEU A 146 2.16 -7.45 -2.61
CA LEU A 146 2.62 -6.41 -3.53
C LEU A 146 3.97 -5.83 -3.09
N ASP A 147 4.80 -5.46 -4.07
CA ASP A 147 6.12 -4.92 -3.79
C ASP A 147 6.07 -3.43 -3.49
N GLY A 148 7.08 -2.96 -2.76
CA GLY A 148 7.27 -1.56 -2.40
C GLY A 148 6.69 -1.19 -1.03
N CYS A 149 6.69 0.11 -0.75
CA CYS A 149 6.25 0.66 0.53
C CYS A 149 4.83 1.25 0.45
N ILE A 150 4.19 1.45 1.59
CA ILE A 150 2.81 1.96 1.69
C ILE A 150 2.75 3.50 1.66
N ALA A 151 3.84 4.16 2.06
CA ALA A 151 3.86 5.59 2.35
C ALA A 151 4.20 6.45 1.12
N TRP A 152 5.08 5.97 0.23
CA TRP A 152 5.65 6.78 -0.85
C TRP A 152 5.40 6.16 -2.21
N LYS A 153 5.03 6.98 -3.20
CA LYS A 153 4.87 6.53 -4.59
C LYS A 153 6.21 6.20 -5.24
N ASP A 154 7.20 7.05 -5.00
CA ASP A 154 8.56 6.88 -5.50
C ASP A 154 9.45 6.27 -4.42
N PRO A 155 10.10 5.11 -4.67
CA PRO A 155 11.04 4.50 -3.74
C PRO A 155 12.20 5.43 -3.31
N ALA A 156 12.63 6.36 -4.16
CA ALA A 156 13.72 7.29 -3.82
C ALA A 156 13.37 8.18 -2.61
N GLN A 157 12.11 8.58 -2.49
CA GLN A 157 11.62 9.40 -1.36
C GLN A 157 11.72 8.62 -0.04
N ALA A 158 11.48 7.30 -0.08
CA ALA A 158 11.62 6.45 1.10
C ALA A 158 13.08 6.35 1.57
N LEU A 159 14.03 6.27 0.63
CA LEU A 159 15.46 6.23 0.94
C LEU A 159 15.94 7.55 1.53
N GLN A 160 15.60 8.68 0.90
CA GLN A 160 15.93 10.01 1.41
C GLN A 160 15.37 10.24 2.81
N GLN A 161 14.14 9.79 3.09
CA GLN A 161 13.57 9.88 4.44
C GLN A 161 14.36 9.03 5.44
N LYS A 162 14.78 7.82 5.07
CA LYS A 162 15.56 6.94 5.93
C LYS A 162 16.93 7.54 6.25
N GLU A 163 17.59 8.15 5.26
CA GLU A 163 18.87 8.86 5.44
C GLU A 163 18.73 10.08 6.35
N ARG A 164 17.70 10.91 6.15
CA ARG A 164 17.43 12.07 7.03
C ARG A 164 17.22 11.66 8.49
N LEU A 165 16.44 10.60 8.72
CA LEU A 165 16.20 10.08 10.08
C LEU A 165 17.48 9.52 10.70
N ARG A 166 18.34 8.86 9.90
CA ARG A 166 19.64 8.36 10.37
C ARG A 166 20.57 9.50 10.78
N GLN A 167 20.72 10.51 9.92
CA GLN A 167 21.54 11.69 10.22
C GLN A 167 21.04 12.44 11.46
N LYS A 168 19.72 12.55 11.63
CA LYS A 168 19.14 13.16 12.83
C LYS A 168 19.49 12.37 14.10
N LYS A 169 19.35 11.04 14.05
CA LYS A 169 19.68 10.17 15.18
C LYS A 169 21.18 10.20 15.53
N GLU A 170 22.05 10.25 14.52
CA GLU A 170 23.51 10.37 14.71
C GLU A 170 23.87 11.72 15.35
N LYS A 171 23.23 12.82 14.94
CA LYS A 171 23.39 14.14 15.58
C LYS A 171 22.89 14.15 17.02
N GLU A 172 21.68 13.64 17.27
CA GLU A 172 21.12 13.54 18.63
C GLU A 172 22.03 12.71 19.55
N LEU A 173 22.64 11.62 19.04
CA LEU A 173 23.59 10.81 19.82
C LEU A 173 24.91 11.55 20.08
N ALA A 174 25.42 12.31 19.11
CA ALA A 174 26.62 13.12 19.28
C ALA A 174 26.40 14.26 20.29
N GLU A 175 25.25 14.93 20.23
CA GLU A 175 24.83 15.98 21.18
C GLU A 175 24.66 15.40 22.59
N ALA A 176 24.04 14.22 22.72
CA ALA A 176 23.90 13.53 24.01
C ALA A 176 25.26 13.08 24.59
N ALA A 177 26.18 12.60 23.76
CA ALA A 177 27.53 12.22 24.19
C ALA A 177 28.36 13.44 24.63
N GLN A 178 28.23 14.58 23.93
CA GLN A 178 28.86 15.84 24.32
C GLN A 178 28.31 16.38 25.64
N SER A 179 27.01 16.21 25.88
CA SER A 179 26.35 16.65 27.11
C SER A 179 26.65 15.74 28.33
N ALA A 180 27.21 14.55 28.11
CA ALA A 180 27.53 13.56 29.16
C ALA A 180 29.01 13.57 29.59
N LEU A 181 29.85 14.43 29.00
CA LEU A 181 31.24 14.62 29.42
C LEU A 181 31.29 15.46 30.72
N PRO A 182 31.94 15.01 31.81
CA PRO A 182 32.09 15.82 33.02
C PRO A 182 32.96 17.06 32.75
N GLN A 183 32.50 18.23 33.19
CA GLN A 183 33.33 19.42 33.25
C GLN A 183 34.49 19.15 34.22
N GLN A 184 35.72 19.06 33.72
CA GLN A 184 36.91 18.99 34.58
C GLN A 184 37.00 20.25 35.44
N GLU A 185 37.04 20.04 36.76
CA GLU A 185 37.34 21.06 37.76
C GLU A 185 38.62 21.81 37.40
N GLN A 186 38.50 23.12 37.18
CA GLN A 186 39.64 24.03 37.18
C GLN A 186 40.05 24.28 38.63
N THR A 187 40.89 23.43 39.21
CA THR A 187 41.74 23.80 40.35
C THR A 187 42.95 24.55 39.82
N THR A 188 42.88 25.88 39.78
CA THR A 188 44.06 26.75 39.69
C THR A 188 44.79 26.74 41.04
N GLU A 189 45.89 26.01 41.12
CA GLU A 189 46.88 26.17 42.18
C GLU A 189 47.58 27.53 41.99
N ASN A 190 47.29 28.48 42.89
CA ASN A 190 48.09 29.71 43.05
C ASN A 190 49.03 29.48 44.24
N GLU A 191 50.25 29.04 43.97
CA GLU A 191 51.35 29.17 44.92
C GLU A 191 51.97 30.57 44.77
N HIS A 192 51.85 31.37 45.82
CA HIS A 192 52.73 32.52 46.06
C HIS A 192 53.28 32.38 47.47
N GLU A 193 54.55 31.96 47.56
CA GLU A 193 55.39 32.19 48.72
C GLU A 193 55.60 33.70 48.90
N GLN A 194 55.34 34.22 50.09
CA GLN A 194 56.27 35.16 50.73
C GLN A 194 56.08 35.18 52.24
N ALA A 195 57.21 34.99 52.93
CA ALA A 195 57.39 34.94 54.36
C ALA A 195 57.23 36.31 55.04
N GLY A 196 56.94 36.30 56.35
CA GLY A 196 57.33 37.40 57.24
C GLY A 196 56.41 37.71 58.41
N GLU A 197 56.88 37.32 59.60
CA GLU A 197 56.70 37.98 60.91
C GLU A 197 55.47 37.71 61.81
N GLN A 198 55.85 37.57 63.08
CA GLN A 198 55.11 37.17 64.26
C GLN A 198 54.38 38.37 64.88
N ASP A 199 53.24 38.16 65.55
CA ASP A 199 53.03 38.67 66.91
C ASP A 199 51.70 38.21 67.55
N ILE A 200 51.85 37.48 68.66
CA ILE A 200 51.14 37.62 69.95
C ILE A 200 49.59 37.46 69.99
N CYS A 201 49.15 36.36 70.62
CA CYS A 201 47.83 36.17 71.28
C CYS A 201 47.66 37.15 72.47
N PRO A 202 46.47 37.55 72.98
CA PRO A 202 45.33 36.65 73.28
C PRO A 202 43.90 37.27 73.30
N GLY A 203 42.86 36.45 73.50
CA GLY A 203 41.63 36.90 74.19
C GLY A 203 40.27 36.35 73.70
N LEU A 204 39.60 35.61 74.60
CA LEU A 204 38.16 35.55 74.94
C LEU A 204 37.13 36.08 73.89
N SER A 205 35.99 35.43 73.62
CA SER A 205 35.01 34.89 74.56
C SER A 205 33.95 34.01 73.87
N MET A 206 33.38 33.07 74.63
CA MET A 206 32.10 32.42 74.35
C MET A 206 30.92 33.36 74.58
N SER A 207 29.86 33.20 73.79
CA SER A 207 28.50 33.29 74.33
C SER A 207 27.53 32.41 73.53
N MET A 208 26.44 32.08 74.21
CA MET A 208 25.56 30.90 74.10
C MET A 208 24.81 30.72 72.79
#